data_AF-A0A2E7P9Z3-F1
#
_entry.id   AF-A0A2E7P9Z3-F1
#
_cell.length_a   1.000
_cell.length_b   1.000
_cell.length_c   1.000
_cell.angle_alpha   90.00
_cell.angle_beta   90.00
_cell.angle_gamma   90.00
#
_symmetry.space_group_name_H-M   'P 1'
#
loop_
_entity.id
_entity.type
_entity.pdbx_description
1 polymer ?
#
loop_
_entity_poly.entity_id
_entity_poly.type
_entity_poly.pdbx_seq_one_letter_code
_entity_poly.pdbx_strand_id
1 'polypeptide(L)'
;MNMNAPLQESLSPLSPGWSNWFSQATNAVQGWTKSYTAQSTLDFPSIPANSQQRLNTSAAPLKVGDIVHVTPLIDIAGVIFTGIVATDGVLTIIASNITAGAINPPSASFRVVILQN
;
A
#
# COMPACT_ATOMS: atom_id res chain seq x y z
N MET A 1 -22.99 -23.22 -56.99
CA MET A 1 -23.05 -23.14 -55.52
C MET A 1 -22.28 -21.90 -55.11
N ASN A 2 -22.98 -20.85 -54.69
CA ASN A 2 -22.37 -19.58 -54.33
C ASN A 2 -21.91 -19.66 -52.86
N MET A 3 -20.62 -19.93 -52.63
CA MET A 3 -20.04 -19.97 -51.29
C MET A 3 -19.62 -18.54 -50.91
N ASN A 4 -20.58 -17.74 -50.46
CA ASN A 4 -20.24 -16.53 -49.72
C ASN A 4 -19.64 -16.96 -48.38
N ALA A 5 -18.50 -16.38 -48.01
CA ALA A 5 -17.90 -16.58 -46.69
C ALA A 5 -18.94 -16.30 -45.59
N PRO A 6 -18.90 -17.02 -44.44
CA PRO A 6 -19.78 -16.71 -43.32
C PRO A 6 -19.60 -15.24 -42.96
N LEU A 7 -20.71 -14.56 -42.62
CA LEU A 7 -20.70 -13.18 -42.15
C LEU A 7 -19.62 -13.04 -41.07
N GLN A 8 -18.48 -12.45 -41.42
CA GLN A 8 -17.50 -12.05 -40.43
C GLN A 8 -18.14 -10.86 -39.72
N GLU A 9 -18.58 -11.06 -38.48
CA GLU A 9 -18.97 -9.96 -37.62
C GLU A 9 -17.79 -8.97 -37.66
N SER A 10 -18.04 -7.76 -38.15
CA SER A 10 -16.99 -6.76 -38.10
C SER A 10 -16.63 -6.64 -36.64
N LEU A 11 -15.34 -6.81 -36.32
CA LEU A 11 -14.78 -6.38 -35.06
C LEU A 11 -14.84 -4.85 -35.08
N SER A 12 -16.06 -4.31 -35.05
CA SER A 12 -16.31 -2.90 -34.93
C SER A 12 -15.64 -2.51 -33.63
N PRO A 13 -14.65 -1.59 -33.67
CA PRO A 13 -14.04 -1.14 -32.43
C PRO A 13 -15.19 -0.64 -31.58
N LEU A 14 -15.31 -1.20 -30.37
CA LEU A 14 -16.31 -0.79 -29.39
C LEU A 14 -16.40 0.73 -29.44
N SER A 15 -17.62 1.27 -29.44
CA SER A 15 -17.78 2.72 -29.47
C SER A 15 -16.92 3.34 -28.36
N PRO A 16 -16.37 4.54 -28.56
CA PRO A 16 -15.46 5.14 -27.57
C PRO A 16 -16.04 5.12 -26.15
N GLY A 17 -17.37 5.27 -26.01
CA GLY A 17 -18.08 5.14 -24.74
C GLY A 17 -18.02 3.73 -24.13
N TRP A 18 -18.23 2.67 -24.93
CA TRP A 18 -18.12 1.29 -24.46
C TRP A 18 -16.69 0.90 -24.12
N SER A 19 -15.71 1.29 -24.94
CA SER A 19 -14.29 1.06 -24.64
C SER A 19 -13.87 1.74 -23.33
N ASN A 20 -14.31 2.99 -23.11
CA ASN A 20 -14.08 3.71 -21.86
C ASN A 20 -14.79 3.06 -20.68
N TRP A 21 -16.03 2.61 -20.86
CA TRP A 21 -16.80 1.92 -19.82
C TRP A 21 -16.13 0.61 -19.39
N PHE A 22 -15.72 -0.25 -20.34
CA PHE A 22 -15.02 -1.49 -20.03
C PHE A 22 -13.67 -1.23 -19.36
N SER A 23 -12.92 -0.22 -19.81
CA SER A 23 -11.67 0.18 -19.16
C SER A 23 -11.92 0.63 -17.70
N GLN A 24 -12.95 1.46 -17.46
CA GLN A 24 -13.31 1.89 -16.11
C GLN A 24 -13.80 0.74 -15.23
N ALA A 25 -14.66 -0.14 -15.76
CA ALA A 25 -15.16 -1.31 -15.04
C ALA A 25 -14.02 -2.29 -14.71
N THR A 26 -13.10 -2.51 -15.66
CA THR A 26 -11.93 -3.36 -15.43
C THR A 26 -10.99 -2.73 -14.41
N ASN A 27 -10.76 -1.42 -14.45
CA ASN A 27 -9.96 -0.71 -13.44
C ASN A 27 -10.63 -0.73 -12.06
N ALA A 28 -11.96 -0.63 -11.98
CA ALA A 28 -12.71 -0.73 -10.73
C ALA A 28 -12.61 -2.15 -10.14
N VAL A 29 -12.81 -3.18 -10.96
CA VAL A 29 -12.74 -4.59 -10.52
C VAL A 29 -11.31 -5.01 -10.19
N GLN A 30 -10.30 -4.58 -10.97
CA GLN A 30 -8.89 -4.86 -10.67
C GLN A 30 -8.33 -4.00 -9.54
N GLY A 31 -8.93 -2.84 -9.25
CA GLY A 31 -8.53 -1.97 -8.14
C GLY A 31 -8.89 -2.54 -6.76
N TRP A 32 -9.87 -3.44 -6.68
CA TRP A 32 -10.52 -3.82 -5.42
C TRP A 32 -9.87 -4.94 -4.61
N THR A 33 -8.69 -5.44 -4.99
CA THR A 33 -8.03 -6.53 -4.21
C THR A 33 -6.52 -6.56 -4.43
N LYS A 34 -5.84 -5.42 -4.39
CA LYS A 34 -4.37 -5.41 -4.45
C LYS A 34 -3.80 -5.28 -3.04
N SER A 35 -3.50 -6.42 -2.43
CA SER A 35 -2.62 -6.45 -1.27
C SER A 35 -1.18 -6.24 -1.75
N TYR A 36 -0.50 -5.22 -1.27
CA TYR A 36 0.90 -4.99 -1.57
C TYR A 36 1.76 -5.37 -0.37
N THR A 37 2.92 -5.94 -0.64
CA THR A 37 3.95 -6.18 0.37
C THR A 37 5.19 -5.39 0.01
N ALA A 38 5.68 -4.56 0.93
CA ALA A 38 6.91 -3.82 0.78
C ALA A 38 7.84 -4.09 1.98
N GLN A 39 9.13 -3.88 1.77
CA GLN A 39 10.12 -3.88 2.84
C GLN A 39 10.88 -2.55 2.81
N SER A 40 11.04 -1.95 3.97
CA SER A 40 11.79 -0.69 4.12
C SER A 40 12.65 -0.75 5.37
N THR A 41 13.88 -0.24 5.30
CA THR A 41 14.77 -0.12 6.45
C THR A 41 14.67 1.30 6.99
N LEU A 42 14.30 1.41 8.27
CA LEU A 42 14.13 2.69 8.95
C LEU A 42 15.00 2.74 10.19
N ASP A 43 15.54 3.92 10.45
CA ASP A 43 16.35 4.23 11.62
C ASP A 43 15.66 5.32 12.43
N PHE A 44 15.00 4.91 13.52
CA PHE A 44 14.31 5.85 14.39
C PHE A 44 15.31 6.50 15.35
N PRO A 45 15.27 7.83 15.52
CA PRO A 45 16.05 8.48 16.56
C PRO A 45 15.56 8.02 17.94
N SER A 46 16.27 8.44 18.99
CA SER A 46 15.85 8.21 20.38
C SER A 46 14.37 8.55 20.58
N ILE A 47 13.61 7.59 21.10
CA ILE A 47 12.19 7.73 21.41
C ILE A 47 12.07 7.93 22.93
N PRO A 48 11.75 9.15 23.42
CA PRO A 48 11.56 9.39 24.84
C PRO A 48 10.49 8.48 25.46
N ALA A 49 10.52 8.34 26.79
CA ALA A 49 9.54 7.56 27.54
C ALA A 49 8.10 8.02 27.25
N ASN A 50 7.17 7.08 27.08
CA ASN A 50 5.74 7.33 26.81
C ASN A 50 5.47 8.28 25.62
N SER A 51 6.34 8.27 24.61
CA SER A 51 6.26 9.19 23.47
C SER A 51 6.31 8.44 22.14
N GLN A 52 6.17 9.19 21.05
CA GLN A 52 6.12 8.65 19.69
C GLN A 52 7.10 9.36 18.78
N GLN A 53 7.71 8.61 17.87
CA GLN A 53 8.47 9.13 16.74
C GLN A 53 7.83 8.68 15.43
N ARG A 54 7.96 9.50 14.38
CA ARG A 54 7.34 9.26 13.07
C ARG A 54 8.39 9.35 11.99
N LEU A 55 8.40 8.37 11.09
CA LEU A 55 9.22 8.41 9.89
C LEU A 55 8.36 8.14 8.66
N ASN A 56 8.64 8.89 7.61
CA ASN A 56 7.97 8.72 6.34
C ASN A 56 8.81 7.82 5.44
N THR A 57 8.13 6.94 4.71
CA THR A 57 8.71 6.09 3.68
C THR A 57 7.74 6.01 2.51
N SER A 58 8.24 5.78 1.31
CA SER A 58 7.41 5.49 0.14
C SER A 58 7.33 3.98 -0.02
N ALA A 59 6.11 3.43 0.01
CA ALA A 59 5.89 2.00 -0.08
C ALA A 59 4.80 1.70 -1.11
N ALA A 60 5.14 1.30 -2.34
CA ALA A 60 4.16 0.94 -3.38
C ALA A 60 3.12 2.07 -3.68
N PRO A 61 2.12 1.87 -4.55
CA PRO A 61 1.15 2.93 -4.84
C PRO A 61 0.14 3.04 -3.69
N LEU A 62 0.48 3.85 -2.68
CA LEU A 62 -0.39 4.14 -1.53
C LEU A 62 -1.44 5.17 -1.88
N LYS A 63 -2.64 4.97 -1.35
CA LYS A 63 -3.74 5.94 -1.38
C LYS A 63 -4.20 6.26 0.03
N VAL A 64 -4.62 7.51 0.23
CA VAL A 64 -5.23 7.90 1.50
C VAL A 64 -6.43 6.98 1.78
N GLY A 65 -6.45 6.40 2.99
CA GLY A 65 -7.48 5.44 3.40
C GLY A 65 -7.05 3.97 3.32
N ASP A 66 -5.88 3.66 2.73
CA ASP A 66 -5.33 2.32 2.74
C ASP A 66 -5.08 1.82 4.18
N ILE A 67 -5.38 0.54 4.42
CA ILE A 67 -5.10 -0.12 5.69
C ILE A 67 -3.69 -0.68 5.63
N VAL A 68 -2.86 -0.32 6.62
CA VAL A 68 -1.46 -0.73 6.68
C VAL A 68 -1.17 -1.54 7.92
N HIS A 69 -0.59 -2.72 7.72
CA HIS A 69 -0.02 -3.53 8.77
C HIS A 69 1.52 -3.47 8.70
N VAL A 70 2.16 -3.11 9.81
CA VAL A 70 3.61 -2.95 9.91
C VAL A 70 4.16 -3.96 10.90
N THR A 71 5.17 -4.72 10.49
CA THR A 71 5.85 -5.71 11.34
C THR A 71 7.36 -5.52 11.22
N PRO A 72 8.10 -5.26 12.30
CA PRO A 72 9.56 -5.26 12.25
C PRO A 72 10.08 -6.69 12.03
N LEU A 73 11.21 -6.85 11.35
CA LEU A 73 11.85 -8.17 11.18
C LEU A 73 12.51 -8.68 12.47
N ILE A 74 12.81 -7.77 13.40
CA ILE A 74 13.35 -8.04 14.72
C ILE A 74 12.51 -7.27 15.73
N ASP A 75 11.97 -7.97 16.72
CA ASP A 75 11.16 -7.34 17.76
C ASP A 75 11.99 -6.37 18.61
N ILE A 76 11.46 -5.17 18.82
CA ILE A 76 12.05 -4.15 19.69
C ILE A 76 11.18 -4.06 20.93
N ALA A 77 11.70 -4.56 22.06
CA ALA A 77 10.96 -4.61 23.31
C ALA A 77 10.48 -3.21 23.75
N GLY A 78 9.19 -3.12 24.09
CA GLY A 78 8.60 -1.86 24.58
C GLY A 78 8.31 -0.82 23.50
N VAL A 79 8.42 -1.16 22.22
CA VAL A 79 8.04 -0.29 21.10
C VAL A 79 6.93 -0.93 20.27
N ILE A 80 5.86 -0.18 20.03
CA ILE A 80 4.75 -0.58 19.16
C ILE A 80 4.86 0.21 17.86
N PHE A 81 4.75 -0.48 16.72
CA PHE A 81 4.78 0.13 15.40
C PHE A 81 3.39 0.15 14.77
N THR A 82 3.01 1.30 14.21
CA THR A 82 1.77 1.45 13.42
C THR A 82 2.06 2.19 12.12
N GLY A 83 1.28 1.91 11.07
CA GLY A 83 1.41 2.56 9.76
C GLY A 83 0.15 3.32 9.40
N ILE A 84 0.29 4.51 8.83
CA ILE A 84 -0.82 5.30 8.29
C ILE A 84 -0.46 5.90 6.93
N VAL A 85 -1.45 6.04 6.05
CA VAL A 85 -1.32 6.77 4.78
C VAL A 85 -2.19 8.02 4.85
N ALA A 86 -1.59 9.14 5.25
CA ALA A 86 -2.28 10.44 5.34
C ALA A 86 -2.20 11.24 4.04
N THR A 87 -1.23 10.93 3.19
CA THR A 87 -1.03 11.54 1.87
C THR A 87 -0.76 10.45 0.85
N ASP A 88 -1.33 10.57 -0.34
CA ASP A 88 -1.08 9.66 -1.45
C ASP A 88 0.43 9.44 -1.66
N GLY A 89 0.82 8.17 -1.78
CA GLY A 89 2.22 7.76 -1.99
C GLY A 89 3.12 7.83 -0.75
N VAL A 90 2.64 8.29 0.41
CA VAL A 90 3.45 8.43 1.62
C VAL A 90 2.93 7.54 2.74
N LEU A 91 3.75 6.58 3.17
CA LEU A 91 3.53 5.81 4.39
C LEU A 91 4.24 6.48 5.55
N THR A 92 3.51 6.81 6.60
CA THR A 92 4.09 7.22 7.88
C THR A 92 4.08 6.02 8.83
N ILE A 93 5.25 5.60 9.27
CA ILE A 93 5.41 4.62 10.35
C ILE A 93 5.62 5.36 11.66
N ILE A 94 4.81 5.02 12.65
CA ILE A 94 4.82 5.61 14.00
C ILE A 94 5.38 4.55 14.95
N ALA A 95 6.46 4.88 15.65
CA ALA A 95 7.04 4.08 16.71
C ALA A 95 6.65 4.66 18.07
N SER A 96 5.93 3.90 18.88
CA SER A 96 5.42 4.31 20.19
C SER A 96 6.17 3.58 21.30
N ASN A 97 6.89 4.33 22.14
CA ASN A 97 7.59 3.77 23.30
C ASN A 97 6.63 3.73 24.50
N ILE A 98 6.31 2.52 24.97
CA ILE A 98 5.40 2.31 26.11
C ILE A 98 6.14 2.13 27.45
N THR A 99 7.45 2.33 27.45
CA THR A 99 8.29 2.14 28.64
C THR A 99 8.52 3.46 29.39
N ALA A 100 9.01 3.34 30.62
CA ALA A 100 9.35 4.47 31.48
C ALA A 100 10.71 5.12 31.15
N GLY A 101 11.48 4.55 30.21
CA GLY A 101 12.80 5.05 29.80
C GLY A 101 12.84 5.42 28.32
N ALA A 102 13.82 6.22 27.91
CA ALA A 102 14.07 6.46 26.50
C ALA A 102 14.61 5.18 25.83
N ILE A 103 14.17 4.90 24.61
CA ILE A 103 14.64 3.76 23.81
C ILE A 103 15.36 4.30 22.58
N ASN A 104 16.55 3.77 22.32
CA ASN A 104 17.28 3.96 21.07
C ASN A 104 17.18 2.67 20.27
N PRO A 105 16.13 2.51 19.45
CA PRO A 105 15.98 1.31 18.65
C PRO A 105 17.13 1.21 17.64
N PRO A 106 17.69 0.01 17.41
CA PRO A 106 18.60 -0.17 16.29
C PRO A 106 17.85 0.03 14.97
N SER A 107 18.57 0.42 13.92
CA SER A 107 18.04 0.42 12.56
C SER A 107 17.46 -0.96 12.22
N ALA A 108 16.22 -1.00 11.74
CA ALA A 108 15.48 -2.23 11.52
C ALA A 108 14.79 -2.22 10.16
N SER A 109 14.69 -3.41 9.55
CA SER A 109 13.82 -3.62 8.41
C SER A 109 12.40 -3.90 8.86
N PHE A 110 11.44 -3.30 8.16
CA PHE A 110 10.02 -3.44 8.39
C PHE A 110 9.37 -4.09 7.19
N ARG A 111 8.57 -5.13 7.43
CA ARG A 111 7.62 -5.66 6.47
C ARG A 111 6.33 -4.87 6.59
N VAL A 112 5.85 -4.39 5.44
CA VAL A 112 4.63 -3.61 5.35
C VAL A 112 3.67 -4.36 4.44
N VAL A 113 2.48 -4.67 4.95
CA VAL A 113 1.36 -5.18 4.15
C VAL A 113 0.33 -4.07 4.03
N ILE A 114 -0.01 -3.72 2.80
CA ILE A 114 -0.98 -2.68 2.47
C ILE A 114 -2.20 -3.35 1.86
N LEU A 115 -3.36 -3.06 2.41
CA LEU A 115 -4.66 -3.44 1.87
C LEU A 115 -5.31 -2.16 1.35
N GLN A 116 -5.42 -2.06 0.02
CA GLN A 116 -6.08 -0.93 -0.60
C GLN A 116 -7.57 -0.93 -0.28
N ASN A 117 -8.09 0.27 0.01
CA ASN A 117 -9.51 0.52 0.27
C ASN A 117 -10.23 1.04 -0.97
#